data_AF-A0A931CU59-F1
#
_entry.id   AF-A0A931CU59-F1
#
_cell.length_a   1.000
_cell.length_b   1.000
_cell.length_c   1.000
_cell.angle_alpha   90.00
_cell.angle_beta   90.00
_cell.angle_gamma   90.00
#
_symmetry.space_group_name_H-M   'P 1'
#
loop_
_entity.id
_entity.type
_entity.pdbx_description
1 polymer ?
#
loop_
_entity_poly.entity_id
_entity_poly.type
_entity_poly.pdbx_seq_one_letter_code
_entity_poly.pdbx_strand_id
1 'polypeptide(L)' 'MNRLPASYLKYLEGKPPVIVATIKPVLQQSAADQLHGVRVRLLQHDEVQAVVDELIPFGEILESVD' A
#
# COMPACT_ATOMS: atom_id res chain seq x y z
N MET A 1 -0.93 -17.99 -6.76
CA MET A 1 -1.30 -16.61 -7.16
C MET A 1 -1.73 -15.89 -5.88
N ASN A 2 -0.84 -15.10 -5.27
CA ASN A 2 -1.16 -14.40 -4.03
C ASN A 2 -2.16 -13.28 -4.35
N ARG A 3 -3.44 -13.50 -4.04
CA ARG A 3 -4.46 -12.46 -4.20
C ARG A 3 -4.25 -11.43 -3.08
N LEU A 4 -4.22 -10.16 -3.47
CA LEU A 4 -4.19 -9.06 -2.51
C LEU A 4 -5.46 -9.13 -1.64
N PRO A 5 -5.38 -8.82 -0.34
CA PRO A 5 -6.55 -8.74 0.52
C PRO A 5 -7.54 -7.69 -0.02
N ALA A 6 -8.83 -7.88 0.26
CA ALA A 6 -9.90 -7.01 -0.23
C ALA A 6 -9.70 -5.54 0.17
N SER A 7 -9.13 -5.31 1.37
CA SER A 7 -8.77 -3.98 1.87
C SER A 7 -7.77 -3.26 0.94
N TYR A 8 -6.75 -3.98 0.46
CA TYR A 8 -5.74 -3.42 -0.43
C TYR A 8 -6.29 -3.13 -1.82
N LEU A 9 -7.14 -4.02 -2.34
CA LEU A 9 -7.83 -3.79 -3.62
C LEU A 9 -8.69 -2.54 -3.54
N LYS A 10 -9.47 -2.39 -2.46
CA LYS A 10 -10.33 -1.24 -2.22
C LYS A 10 -9.55 0.08 -2.11
N TYR A 11 -8.35 0.05 -1.51
CA TYR A 11 -7.49 1.23 -1.45
C TYR A 11 -6.92 1.64 -2.82
N LEU A 12 -6.68 0.67 -3.70
CA LEU A 12 -6.22 0.95 -5.07
C LEU A 12 -7.34 1.44 -5.99
N GLU A 13 -8.61 1.20 -5.65
CA GLU A 13 -9.75 1.70 -6.43
C GLU A 13 -9.77 3.24 -6.44
N GLY A 14 -9.84 3.82 -7.65
CA GLY A 14 -9.87 5.28 -7.84
C GLY A 14 -8.51 5.98 -7.77
N LYS A 15 -7.40 5.26 -7.52
CA LYS A 15 -6.05 5.85 -7.55
C LYS A 15 -5.48 5.94 -8.97
N PRO A 16 -4.59 6.93 -9.23
CA PRO A 16 -3.96 7.06 -10.54
C PRO A 16 -3.13 5.80 -10.87
N PRO A 17 -3.08 5.38 -12.14
CA PRO A 17 -2.34 4.18 -12.54
C PRO A 17 -0.85 4.24 -12.19
N VAL A 18 -0.25 5.44 -12.24
CA VAL A 18 1.16 5.66 -11.82
C VAL A 18 1.37 5.37 -10.33
N ILE A 19 0.45 5.83 -9.48
CA ILE A 19 0.46 5.60 -8.04
C ILE A 19 0.24 4.12 -7.74
N VAL A 20 -0.74 3.50 -8.41
CA VAL A 20 -1.03 2.07 -8.26
C VAL A 20 0.20 1.23 -8.63
N ALA A 21 0.90 1.55 -9.72
CA ALA A 21 2.11 0.83 -10.14
C ALA A 21 3.22 0.89 -9.08
N THR A 22 3.36 2.02 -8.38
CA THR A 22 4.34 2.21 -7.30
C THR A 22 3.95 1.46 -6.01
N ILE A 23 2.68 1.49 -5.62
CA ILE A 23 2.22 0.92 -4.34
C ILE A 23 2.01 -0.60 -4.43
N LYS A 24 1.58 -1.10 -5.58
CA LYS A 24 1.25 -2.53 -5.80
C LYS A 24 2.37 -3.52 -5.40
N PRO A 25 3.66 -3.34 -5.74
CA PRO A 25 4.71 -4.28 -5.29
C PRO A 25 4.82 -4.36 -3.77
N VAL A 26 4.63 -3.24 -3.06
CA VAL A 26 4.69 -3.19 -1.59
C VAL A 26 3.51 -3.92 -0.96
N LEU A 27 2.31 -3.73 -1.51
CA LEU A 27 1.12 -4.48 -1.09
C LEU A 27 1.27 -5.98 -1.34
N GLN A 28 1.91 -6.37 -2.45
CA GLN A 28 2.20 -7.77 -2.75
C GLN A 28 3.21 -8.37 -1.77
N GLN A 29 4.25 -7.61 -1.40
CA GLN A 29 5.20 -8.02 -0.37
C GLN A 29 4.50 -8.22 0.98
N SER A 30 3.77 -7.21 1.45
CA SER A 30 2.96 -7.31 2.68
C SER A 30 2.00 -8.52 2.66
N ALA A 31 1.36 -8.80 1.51
CA ALA A 31 0.50 -9.96 1.35
C ALA A 31 1.24 -11.30 1.30
N ALA A 32 2.51 -11.32 0.88
CA ALA A 32 3.35 -12.52 0.91
C ALA A 32 3.82 -12.83 2.34
N ASP A 33 4.23 -11.81 3.09
CA ASP A 33 4.65 -11.97 4.48
C ASP A 33 3.46 -12.22 5.42
N GLN A 34 2.30 -11.60 5.17
CA GLN A 34 1.09 -11.65 6.01
C GLN A 34 1.32 -11.20 7.47
N LEU A 35 2.40 -10.47 7.74
CA LEU A 35 2.79 -10.02 9.09
C LEU A 35 2.34 -8.58 9.37
N HIS A 36 2.51 -7.69 8.40
CA HIS A 36 2.43 -6.25 8.59
C HIS A 36 1.65 -5.57 7.46
N GLY A 37 1.05 -4.43 7.78
CA GLY A 37 0.31 -3.58 6.84
C GLY A 37 1.24 -2.69 6.02
N VAL A 38 0.64 -1.72 5.32
CA VAL A 38 1.38 -0.79 4.45
C VAL A 38 1.14 0.65 4.85
N ARG A 39 2.21 1.42 5.01
CA ARG A 39 2.13 2.88 5.13
C ARG A 39 2.33 3.49 3.75
N VAL A 40 1.43 4.39 3.36
CA VAL A 40 1.54 5.18 2.15
C VAL A 40 1.72 6.64 2.53
N ARG A 41 2.80 7.26 2.05
CA ARG A 41 3.05 8.69 2.19
C ARG A 41 2.88 9.37 0.84
N LEU A 42 1.99 10.34 0.78
CA LEU A 42 1.88 11.26 -0.34
C LEU A 42 2.85 12.42 -0.06
N LEU A 43 3.85 12.54 -0.93
CA LEU A 43 4.87 13.57 -0.88
C LEU A 43 4.50 14.70 -1.83
N GLN A 44 5.26 15.79 -1.75
CA GLN A 44 5.14 16.91 -2.68
C GLN A 44 5.49 16.48 -4.12
N HIS A 45 4.98 17.19 -5.12
CA HIS A 45 5.21 16.91 -6.55
C HIS A 45 4.70 15.55 -7.07
N ASP A 46 3.54 15.10 -6.60
CA ASP A 46 2.91 13.83 -7.03
C ASP A 46 3.75 12.57 -6.72
N GLU A 47 4.76 12.69 -5.86
CA GLU A 47 5.55 11.55 -5.41
C GLU A 47 4.78 10.76 -4.36
N VAL A 48 4.88 9.43 -4.45
CA VAL A 48 4.28 8.51 -3.47
C VAL A 48 5.31 7.52 -2.99
N GLN A 49 5.35 7.31 -1.68
CA GLN A 49 6.15 6.28 -1.06
C GLN A 49 5.24 5.28 -0.37
N ALA A 50 5.40 4.01 -0.68
CA ALA A 50 4.77 2.93 0.06
C ALA A 50 5.84 2.08 0.72
N VAL A 51 5.63 1.72 1.99
CA VAL A 51 6.51 0.83 2.74
C VAL A 51 5.68 -0.13 3.59
N VAL A 52 6.16 -1.36 3.77
CA VAL A 52 5.60 -2.26 4.79
C VAL A 52 5.99 -1.68 6.15
N ASP A 53 5.02 -1.54 7.05
CA ASP A 53 5.22 -0.90 8.36
C ASP A 53 4.83 -1.87 9.47
N GLU A 54 5.78 -2.17 10.35
CA GLU A 54 5.61 -3.13 11.45
C GLU A 54 4.58 -2.70 12.49
N LEU A 55 4.29 -1.39 12.58
CA LEU A 55 3.31 -0.82 13.49
C LEU A 55 1.87 -0.92 12.95
N ILE A 56 1.71 -1.30 11.68
CA ILE A 56 0.41 -1.41 11.04
C ILE A 56 0.04 -2.90 10.96
N PRO A 57 -1.16 -3.31 11.40
CA PRO A 57 -1.61 -4.69 11.25
C PRO A 57 -1.69 -5.11 9.78
N PHE A 58 -1.41 -6.39 9.50
CA PHE A 58 -1.63 -6.94 8.17
C PHE A 58 -3.07 -6.71 7.68
N GLY A 59 -3.21 -6.25 6.43
CA GLY A 59 -4.50 -5.94 5.83
C GLY A 59 -4.98 -4.51 6.06
N GLU A 60 -4.23 -3.71 6.83
CA GLU A 60 -4.48 -2.28 6.99
C GLU A 60 -3.51 -1.42 6.17
N ILE A 61 -4.01 -0.26 5.77
CA ILE A 61 -3.24 0.76 5.05
C ILE A 61 -3.40 2.07 5.77
N LEU A 62 -2.28 2.68 6.16
CA LEU A 62 -2.26 4.04 6.70
C LEU A 62 -1.75 4.99 5.63
N GLU A 63 -2.63 5.87 5.16
CA GLU A 63 -2.23 6.98 4.30
C GLU A 63 -1.88 8.20 5.16
N SER A 64 -0.77 8.86 4.83
CA SER A 64 -0.34 10.11 5.46
C SER A 64 0.11 11.08 4.38
N VAL A 65 -0.13 12.37 4.62
CA VAL A 65 0.36 13.47 3.79
C VAL A 65 1.53 14.14 4.52
N ASP A 66 2.62 14.40 3.82
CA ASP A 66 3.79 15.14 4.34
C ASP A 66 3.93 16.49 3.61
#